data_AF-A0AAV9Q496-F1
#
_entry.id   AF-A0AAV9Q496-F1
#
_cell.length_a   1.000
_cell.length_b   1.000
_cell.length_c   1.000
_cell.angle_alpha   90.00
_cell.angle_beta   90.00
_cell.angle_gamma   90.00
#
_symmetry.space_group_name_H-M   'P 1'
#
loop_
_entity.id
_entity.type
_entity.pdbx_description
1 polymer ?
#
loop_
_entity_poly.entity_id
_entity_poly.type
_entity_poly.pdbx_seq_one_letter_code
_entity_poly.pdbx_strand_id
1 'polypeptide(L)'
;MNPSATALIRACRAPSSCSFVQRCPSSTKSFRASNLRPRYTSVPRCAAFSSVRRLSQAQAVNGIPSPASEGLVNARTADESLNPTQTVLVRSETKSKEVFFSPVEVPLDADFDPEEAGRRKSEEAKAAADAAFLASSSHLTGRVSRVGTMRKTVRVSRTVQVWDKYLRKNYKREACDLVHDPKDILNEGDVITYGPFPPSLLEVREQRGQVGGQSRVKYVLRDVLTPFGTPVEQRTSRVVGSPEGRWVGGPGQVQKVVMRARGKAKPKVQMPLFKKDGAMHGAKPGLGVVREARREAA
;
A
#
# COMPACT_ATOMS: atom_id res chain seq x y z
N MET A 1 27.39 -7.79 -49.46
CA MET A 1 27.77 -8.14 -48.08
C MET A 1 26.49 -8.17 -47.25
N ASN A 2 26.01 -9.36 -46.91
CA ASN A 2 24.76 -9.58 -46.17
C ASN A 2 25.09 -10.02 -44.73
N PRO A 3 24.46 -9.44 -43.69
CA PRO A 3 24.57 -9.99 -42.34
C PRO A 3 23.41 -10.97 -42.08
N SER A 4 23.73 -12.26 -42.05
CA SER A 4 22.83 -13.32 -41.58
C SER A 4 22.73 -13.27 -40.06
N ALA A 5 21.59 -12.83 -39.53
CA ALA A 5 21.30 -12.83 -38.09
C ALA A 5 20.70 -14.18 -37.66
N THR A 6 21.50 -14.99 -36.96
CA THR A 6 21.09 -16.27 -36.38
C THR A 6 20.36 -16.04 -35.06
N ALA A 7 19.04 -16.22 -35.03
CA ALA A 7 18.23 -16.15 -33.82
C ALA A 7 18.18 -17.52 -33.11
N LEU A 8 18.81 -17.63 -31.94
CA LEU A 8 18.71 -18.80 -31.06
C LEU A 8 17.43 -18.70 -30.21
N ILE A 9 16.43 -19.50 -30.54
CA ILE A 9 15.18 -19.64 -29.78
C ILE A 9 15.44 -20.56 -28.58
N ARG A 10 15.61 -19.98 -27.38
CA ARG A 10 15.69 -20.72 -26.12
C ARG A 10 14.28 -20.99 -25.58
N ALA A 11 13.74 -22.17 -25.86
CA ALA A 11 12.47 -22.63 -25.32
C ALA A 11 12.65 -23.16 -23.88
N CYS A 12 12.32 -22.35 -22.88
CA CYS A 12 12.15 -22.82 -21.50
C CYS A 12 10.65 -22.89 -21.17
N ARG A 13 10.03 -24.03 -21.43
CA ARG A 13 8.71 -24.40 -20.88
C ARG A 13 8.92 -24.86 -19.44
N ALA A 14 8.52 -24.04 -18.47
CA ALA A 14 8.30 -24.52 -17.10
C ALA A 14 6.87 -25.07 -16.99
N PRO A 15 6.64 -26.21 -16.32
CA PRO A 15 5.30 -26.72 -16.06
C PRO A 15 4.61 -25.84 -15.01
N SER A 16 3.44 -25.31 -15.37
CA SER A 16 2.53 -24.66 -14.44
C SER A 16 1.98 -25.69 -13.45
N SER A 17 2.37 -25.56 -12.18
CA SER A 17 1.72 -26.25 -11.07
C SER A 17 0.28 -25.73 -10.93
N CYS A 18 -0.68 -26.43 -11.50
CA CYS A 18 -2.09 -26.28 -11.16
C CYS A 18 -2.28 -26.71 -9.70
N SER A 19 -2.39 -25.75 -8.78
CA SER A 19 -2.96 -26.00 -7.46
C SER A 19 -4.45 -26.30 -7.64
N PHE A 20 -4.79 -27.58 -7.65
CA PHE A 20 -6.15 -28.09 -7.55
C PHE A 20 -6.70 -27.69 -6.18
N VAL A 21 -7.40 -26.55 -6.12
CA VAL A 21 -8.15 -26.15 -4.94
C VAL A 21 -9.38 -27.04 -4.88
N GLN A 22 -9.27 -28.09 -4.07
CA GLN A 22 -10.35 -28.99 -3.72
C GLN A 22 -11.43 -28.16 -2.98
N ARG A 23 -12.51 -27.82 -3.68
CA ARG A 23 -13.71 -27.23 -3.06
C ARG A 23 -14.32 -28.27 -2.14
N CYS A 24 -14.27 -28.02 -0.83
CA CYS A 24 -15.06 -28.78 0.14
C CYS A 24 -16.54 -28.44 -0.08
N PRO A 25 -17.44 -29.43 -0.25
CA PRO A 25 -18.87 -29.19 -0.15
C PRO A 25 -19.22 -28.86 1.31
N SER A 26 -19.77 -27.66 1.54
CA SER A 26 -20.32 -27.26 2.82
C SER A 26 -21.59 -28.07 3.10
N SER A 27 -21.43 -29.20 3.79
CA SER A 27 -22.52 -29.94 4.41
C SER A 27 -22.90 -29.25 5.72
N THR A 28 -24.00 -28.51 5.71
CA THR A 28 -24.70 -28.07 6.92
C THR A 28 -25.31 -29.28 7.60
N LYS A 29 -24.60 -29.84 8.59
CA LYS A 29 -25.18 -30.71 9.60
C LYS A 29 -25.13 -29.98 10.94
N SER A 30 -26.32 -29.74 11.48
CA SER A 30 -26.57 -29.28 12.83
C SER A 30 -25.89 -30.23 13.83
N PHE A 31 -24.81 -29.78 14.46
CA PHE A 31 -24.26 -30.48 15.62
C PHE A 31 -25.04 -30.06 16.86
N ARG A 32 -25.86 -31.01 17.30
CA ARG A 32 -26.51 -31.08 18.61
C ARG A 32 -25.41 -31.02 19.68
N ALA A 33 -25.49 -30.05 20.58
CA ALA A 33 -24.56 -29.88 21.68
C ALA A 33 -24.63 -31.10 22.62
N SER A 34 -23.57 -31.91 22.64
CA SER A 34 -23.34 -32.90 23.69
C SER A 34 -22.23 -32.39 24.60
N ASN A 35 -22.60 -32.24 25.88
CA ASN A 35 -21.75 -31.92 27.01
C ASN A 35 -20.61 -32.93 27.11
N LEU A 36 -19.40 -32.54 26.67
CA LEU A 36 -18.18 -33.29 26.97
C LEU A 36 -17.26 -32.42 27.81
N ARG A 37 -17.03 -32.91 29.02
CA ARG A 37 -16.15 -32.34 30.05
C ARG A 37 -14.74 -32.12 29.48
N PRO A 38 -14.07 -31.00 29.78
CA PRO A 38 -12.68 -30.81 29.38
C PRO A 38 -11.80 -31.80 30.14
N ARG A 39 -11.21 -32.76 29.43
CA ARG A 39 -10.06 -33.50 29.95
C ARG A 39 -8.85 -32.58 29.91
N TYR A 40 -8.42 -32.16 31.09
CA TYR A 40 -7.17 -31.45 31.35
C TYR A 40 -6.01 -32.38 30.92
N THR A 41 -5.48 -32.19 29.70
CA THR A 41 -4.21 -32.78 29.33
C THR A 41 -3.12 -31.82 29.75
N SER A 42 -2.33 -32.24 30.74
CA SER A 42 -1.15 -31.55 31.26
C SER A 42 -0.23 -31.10 30.14
N VAL A 43 -0.06 -29.79 30.02
CA VAL A 43 0.91 -29.16 29.12
C VAL A 43 2.32 -29.56 29.56
N PRO A 44 3.21 -30.04 28.68
CA PRO A 44 4.61 -30.23 29.04
C PRO A 44 5.23 -28.87 29.36
N ARG A 45 5.75 -28.75 30.59
CA ARG A 45 6.53 -27.62 31.07
C ARG A 45 7.67 -27.36 30.08
N CYS A 46 7.54 -26.32 29.26
CA CYS A 46 8.66 -25.79 28.50
C CYS A 46 9.71 -25.32 29.51
N ALA A 47 10.86 -25.98 29.51
CA ALA A 47 12.01 -25.58 30.30
C ALA A 47 12.31 -24.10 30.06
N ALA A 48 12.29 -23.33 31.15
CA ALA A 48 12.75 -21.97 31.16
C ALA A 48 14.24 -21.96 30.73
N PHE A 49 14.52 -21.36 29.58
CA PHE A 49 15.88 -21.04 29.17
C PHE A 49 16.36 -19.90 30.07
N SER A 50 16.82 -20.22 31.27
CA SER A 50 17.49 -19.27 32.17
C SER A 50 18.89 -19.00 31.60
N SER A 51 18.95 -18.15 30.58
CA SER A 51 20.19 -17.53 30.11
C SER A 51 20.61 -16.46 31.12
N VAL A 52 21.19 -16.90 32.24
CA VAL A 52 22.00 -16.06 33.13
C VAL A 52 23.27 -15.72 32.36
N ARG A 53 23.20 -14.71 31.49
CA ARG A 53 24.42 -14.06 31.00
C ARG A 53 24.92 -13.19 32.13
N ARG A 54 26.03 -13.62 32.73
CA ARG A 54 26.80 -12.80 33.66
C ARG A 54 27.15 -11.49 32.98
N LEU A 55 26.71 -10.39 33.59
CA LEU A 55 27.30 -9.07 33.43
C LEU A 55 28.75 -9.17 33.92
N SER A 56 29.66 -9.43 33.00
CA SER A 56 31.07 -9.17 33.24
C SER A 56 31.67 -8.52 32.01
N GLN A 57 32.20 -7.32 32.24
CA GLN A 57 33.23 -6.66 31.45
C GLN A 57 32.75 -5.98 30.16
N ALA A 58 32.43 -4.68 30.29
CA ALA A 58 32.61 -3.75 29.21
C ALA A 58 34.10 -3.76 28.81
N GLN A 59 34.41 -4.21 27.60
CA GLN A 59 35.73 -4.00 27.02
C GLN A 59 35.85 -2.52 26.63
N ALA A 60 36.86 -1.85 27.18
CA ALA A 60 37.27 -0.53 26.75
C ALA A 60 37.86 -0.63 25.34
N VAL A 61 37.12 -0.14 24.34
CA VAL A 61 37.62 -0.01 22.97
C VAL A 61 38.48 1.26 22.92
N ASN A 62 39.71 1.14 23.39
CA ASN A 62 40.77 2.09 23.12
C ASN A 62 41.35 1.77 21.73
N GLY A 63 41.11 2.64 20.75
CA GLY A 63 41.79 2.53 19.46
C GLY A 63 41.03 3.09 18.27
N ILE A 64 40.63 4.36 18.31
CA ILE A 64 40.43 5.12 17.08
C ILE A 64 41.77 5.82 16.79
N PRO A 65 42.51 5.42 15.73
CA PRO A 65 43.69 6.16 15.33
C PRO A 65 43.26 7.53 14.79
N SER A 66 43.84 8.56 15.41
CA SER A 66 43.78 9.95 14.98
C SER A 66 44.28 10.07 13.53
N PRO A 67 43.55 10.68 12.59
CA PRO A 67 44.10 10.96 11.27
C PRO A 67 45.21 12.01 11.42
N ALA A 68 46.44 11.57 11.15
CA ALA A 68 47.62 12.40 11.11
C ALA A 68 47.50 13.45 9.99
N SER A 69 47.79 14.67 10.39
CA SER A 69 48.06 15.84 9.58
C SER A 69 49.48 15.77 9.02
N GLU A 70 49.62 15.52 7.71
CA GLU A 70 50.80 15.86 6.89
C GLU A 70 50.23 16.17 5.50
N GLY A 71 50.50 17.28 4.82
CA GLY A 71 51.69 18.12 4.82
C GLY A 71 52.20 18.18 3.37
N LEU A 72 51.88 19.28 2.67
CA LEU A 72 52.47 19.86 1.45
C LEU A 72 53.42 19.00 0.58
N VAL A 73 53.21 18.99 -0.75
CA VAL A 73 54.16 19.63 -1.72
C VAL A 73 53.43 20.06 -3.01
N ASN A 74 53.84 21.22 -3.51
CA ASN A 74 53.33 22.04 -4.62
C ASN A 74 53.72 21.58 -6.03
N ALA A 75 52.92 21.93 -7.05
CA ALA A 75 53.34 22.51 -8.34
C ALA A 75 52.12 23.08 -9.08
N ARG A 76 51.90 24.41 -9.01
CA ARG A 76 52.17 25.39 -10.09
C ARG A 76 51.39 25.16 -11.39
N THR A 77 50.31 25.92 -11.57
CA THR A 77 50.09 26.67 -12.82
C THR A 77 49.28 27.91 -12.48
N ALA A 78 49.85 29.06 -12.83
CA ALA A 78 49.29 30.39 -12.65
C ALA A 78 48.19 30.66 -13.69
N ASP A 79 47.22 31.49 -13.30
CA ASP A 79 46.77 32.71 -14.02
C ASP A 79 45.58 33.27 -13.20
N GLU A 80 45.80 34.34 -12.44
CA GLU A 80 45.30 35.69 -12.74
C GLU A 80 43.77 35.70 -13.01
N SER A 81 42.92 36.18 -12.10
CA SER A 81 42.83 37.59 -11.78
C SER A 81 41.77 37.87 -10.68
N LEU A 82 42.22 38.60 -9.66
CA LEU A 82 41.59 39.80 -9.07
C LEU A 82 40.04 39.86 -8.94
N ASN A 83 39.49 39.63 -7.75
CA ASN A 83 39.11 40.71 -6.81
C ASN A 83 38.25 40.22 -5.62
N PRO A 84 38.59 40.62 -4.38
CA PRO A 84 37.77 40.39 -3.19
C PRO A 84 36.98 41.65 -2.83
N THR A 85 35.65 41.59 -2.76
CA THR A 85 34.88 42.64 -2.07
C THR A 85 33.72 42.05 -1.29
N GLN A 86 33.85 42.20 0.02
CA GLN A 86 32.86 42.24 1.09
C GLN A 86 31.40 42.39 0.65
N THR A 87 30.54 41.55 1.22
CA THR A 87 29.10 41.83 1.42
C THR A 87 28.75 41.27 2.80
N VAL A 88 29.01 42.04 3.85
CA VAL A 88 28.03 42.94 4.51
C VAL A 88 26.74 42.20 4.86
N LEU A 89 26.69 41.80 6.13
CA LEU A 89 25.51 41.40 6.89
C LEU A 89 24.49 42.57 6.87
N VAL A 90 23.53 42.54 5.95
CA VAL A 90 22.37 43.43 5.98
C VAL A 90 21.27 42.73 6.76
N ARG A 91 21.17 43.11 8.03
CA ARG A 91 19.99 42.89 8.89
C ARG A 91 18.92 43.87 8.40
N SER A 92 18.01 43.44 7.53
CA SER A 92 16.83 44.22 7.17
C SER A 92 15.79 44.09 8.28
N GLU A 93 15.70 45.13 9.11
CA GLU A 93 14.53 45.39 9.93
C GLU A 93 13.37 45.75 9.01
N THR A 94 12.46 44.79 8.78
CA THR A 94 11.19 45.07 8.12
C THR A 94 10.29 45.81 9.10
N LYS A 95 10.33 47.14 8.96
CA LYS A 95 9.31 48.10 9.35
C LYS A 95 7.91 47.53 9.11
N SER A 96 7.23 47.19 10.21
CA SER A 96 5.82 46.83 10.27
C SER A 96 4.99 47.95 9.65
N LYS A 97 4.61 47.76 8.39
CA LYS A 97 3.56 48.56 7.75
C LYS A 97 2.25 48.06 8.35
N GLU A 98 1.75 48.79 9.35
CA GLU A 98 0.40 48.62 9.85
C GLU A 98 -0.56 48.78 8.67
N VAL A 99 -0.99 47.65 8.13
CA VAL A 99 -2.13 47.61 7.23
C VAL A 99 -3.34 47.78 8.13
N PHE A 100 -3.80 49.03 8.20
CA PHE A 100 -5.07 49.41 8.77
C PHE A 100 -6.16 48.68 7.95
N PHE A 101 -6.55 47.50 8.41
CA PHE A 101 -7.74 46.84 7.91
C PHE A 101 -8.93 47.68 8.38
N SER A 102 -9.51 48.46 7.46
CA SER A 102 -10.79 49.09 7.70
C SER A 102 -11.80 48.00 8.08
N PRO A 103 -12.47 48.09 9.23
CA PRO A 103 -13.47 47.11 9.64
C PRO A 103 -14.59 47.16 8.60
N VAL A 104 -14.67 46.11 7.78
CA VAL A 104 -15.86 45.85 6.97
C VAL A 104 -16.94 45.49 7.99
N GLU A 105 -17.82 46.45 8.26
CA GLU A 105 -19.06 46.23 9.00
C GLU A 105 -19.90 45.24 8.19
N VAL A 106 -19.78 43.96 8.55
CA VAL A 106 -20.63 42.90 8.01
C VAL A 106 -22.03 43.12 8.60
N PRO A 107 -23.07 43.32 7.78
CA PRO A 107 -24.43 43.54 8.27
C PRO A 107 -24.87 42.39 9.18
N LEU A 108 -25.29 42.75 10.40
CA LEU A 108 -25.54 41.85 11.53
C LEU A 108 -26.95 41.24 11.57
N ASP A 109 -27.67 41.22 10.44
CA ASP A 109 -29.08 40.83 10.38
C ASP A 109 -29.30 39.63 9.43
N ALA A 110 -28.49 38.58 9.58
CA ALA A 110 -28.79 37.28 8.99
C ALA A 110 -29.38 36.37 10.08
N ASP A 111 -30.69 36.14 9.98
CA ASP A 111 -31.45 35.19 10.80
C ASP A 111 -30.71 33.83 10.86
N PHE A 112 -30.04 33.58 11.99
CA PHE A 112 -29.29 32.36 12.22
C PHE A 112 -30.29 31.23 12.49
N ASP A 113 -30.52 30.39 11.49
CA ASP A 113 -31.36 29.20 11.63
C ASP A 113 -30.82 28.31 12.78
N PRO A 114 -31.58 28.13 13.88
CA PRO A 114 -31.11 27.41 15.06
C PRO A 114 -30.83 25.92 14.82
N GLU A 115 -31.32 25.37 13.70
CA GLU A 115 -31.09 23.98 13.30
C GLU A 115 -29.61 23.74 12.88
N GLU A 116 -28.95 24.75 12.31
CA GLU A 116 -27.56 24.60 11.83
C GLU A 116 -26.56 24.55 12.99
N ALA A 117 -26.85 25.26 14.08
CA ALA A 117 -26.04 25.25 15.30
C ALA A 117 -25.99 23.86 15.97
N GLY A 118 -27.08 23.08 15.87
CA GLY A 118 -27.13 21.70 16.38
C GLY A 118 -26.24 20.75 15.58
N ARG A 119 -26.21 20.89 14.24
CA ARG A 119 -25.39 20.04 13.36
C ARG A 119 -23.90 20.24 13.61
N ARG A 120 -23.44 21.49 13.72
CA ARG A 120 -22.03 21.82 13.99
C ARG A 120 -21.52 21.18 15.29
N LYS A 121 -22.28 21.25 16.37
CA LYS A 121 -21.93 20.61 17.66
C LYS A 121 -21.76 19.09 17.53
N SER A 122 -22.60 18.44 16.73
CA SER A 122 -22.52 17.00 16.52
C SER A 122 -21.30 16.58 15.67
N GLU A 123 -20.89 17.41 14.72
CA GLU A 123 -19.71 17.18 13.88
C GLU A 123 -18.41 17.38 14.66
N GLU A 124 -18.35 18.40 15.51
CA GLU A 124 -17.21 18.63 16.41
C GLU A 124 -16.99 17.47 17.38
N ALA A 125 -18.07 16.92 17.96
CA ALA A 125 -17.98 15.76 18.84
C ALA A 125 -17.44 14.52 18.12
N LYS A 126 -17.84 14.30 16.85
CA LYS A 126 -17.30 13.21 16.02
C LYS A 126 -15.83 13.44 15.69
N ALA A 127 -15.45 14.66 15.31
CA ALA A 127 -14.07 15.01 15.03
C ALA A 127 -13.16 14.83 16.25
N ALA A 128 -13.64 15.17 17.45
CA ALA A 128 -12.92 14.93 18.70
C ALA A 128 -12.73 13.43 18.99
N ALA A 129 -13.78 12.62 18.79
CA ALA A 129 -13.71 11.17 18.94
C ALA A 129 -12.73 10.54 17.92
N ASP A 130 -12.74 11.03 16.68
CA ASP A 130 -11.81 10.60 15.64
C ASP A 130 -10.37 10.97 15.98
N ALA A 131 -10.12 12.17 16.50
CA ALA A 131 -8.79 12.60 16.94
C ALA A 131 -8.28 11.73 18.10
N ALA A 132 -9.14 11.42 19.08
CA ALA A 132 -8.80 10.51 20.17
C ALA A 132 -8.52 9.08 19.68
N PHE A 133 -9.27 8.60 18.69
CA PHE A 133 -9.00 7.31 18.05
C PHE A 133 -7.66 7.32 17.31
N LEU A 134 -7.36 8.37 16.54
CA LEU A 134 -6.10 8.48 15.82
C LEU A 134 -4.90 8.60 16.77
N ALA A 135 -5.04 9.21 17.94
CA ALA A 135 -3.99 9.27 18.94
C ALA A 135 -3.72 7.90 19.60
N SER A 136 -4.77 7.13 19.89
CA SER A 136 -4.66 5.85 20.62
C SER A 136 -4.36 4.64 19.74
N SER A 137 -4.81 4.64 18.49
CA SER A 137 -4.72 3.47 17.61
C SER A 137 -3.34 3.29 16.98
N SER A 138 -2.97 2.04 16.73
CA SER A 138 -1.69 1.65 16.13
C SER A 138 -1.46 2.35 14.78
N HIS A 139 -0.27 2.92 14.60
CA HIS A 139 0.18 3.46 13.33
C HIS A 139 1.38 2.66 12.78
N LEU A 140 1.53 2.74 11.47
CA LEU A 140 2.58 2.10 10.70
C LEU A 140 3.33 3.18 9.93
N THR A 141 4.61 2.95 9.69
CA THR A 141 5.44 3.82 8.86
C THR A 141 5.81 3.08 7.58
N GLY A 142 5.76 3.78 6.44
CA GLY A 142 6.14 3.21 5.16
C GLY A 142 6.48 4.27 4.13
N ARG A 143 7.02 3.82 3.00
CA ARG A 143 7.40 4.68 1.88
C ARG A 143 6.34 4.62 0.79
N VAL A 144 5.96 5.77 0.25
CA VAL A 144 5.05 5.84 -0.89
C VAL A 144 5.75 5.28 -2.13
N SER A 145 5.24 4.16 -2.63
CA SER A 145 5.81 3.44 -3.78
C SER A 145 5.20 3.86 -5.12
N ARG A 146 3.90 4.22 -5.12
CA ARG A 146 3.18 4.60 -6.34
C ARG A 146 2.01 5.51 -6.03
N VAL A 147 1.90 6.59 -6.80
CA VAL A 147 0.80 7.57 -6.72
C VAL A 147 0.09 7.73 -8.07
N GLY A 148 -0.99 8.52 -8.13
CA GLY A 148 -1.64 8.95 -9.38
C GLY A 148 -2.32 7.87 -10.22
N THR A 149 -2.28 6.60 -9.79
CA THR A 149 -2.92 5.48 -10.50
C THR A 149 -4.36 5.25 -10.03
N MET A 150 -4.68 5.64 -8.80
CA MET A 150 -5.99 5.50 -8.16
C MET A 150 -6.36 6.84 -7.52
N ARG A 151 -7.64 7.22 -7.57
CA ARG A 151 -8.14 8.44 -6.91
C ARG A 151 -8.06 8.30 -5.40
N LYS A 152 -7.52 9.32 -4.71
CA LYS A 152 -7.45 9.38 -3.25
C LYS A 152 -6.82 8.16 -2.59
N THR A 153 -5.96 7.45 -3.32
CA THR A 153 -5.38 6.18 -2.87
C THR A 153 -3.96 6.04 -3.35
N VAL A 154 -3.06 5.72 -2.43
CA VAL A 154 -1.64 5.51 -2.68
C VAL A 154 -1.23 4.10 -2.30
N ARG A 155 -0.19 3.57 -2.98
CA ARG A 155 0.45 2.30 -2.60
C ARG A 155 1.66 2.60 -1.75
N VAL A 156 1.71 2.03 -0.55
CA VAL A 156 2.80 2.21 0.40
C VAL A 156 3.54 0.90 0.57
N SER A 157 4.86 0.93 0.43
CA SER A 157 5.73 -0.22 0.73
C SER A 157 6.30 -0.09 2.14
N ARG A 158 6.28 -1.22 2.86
CA ARG A 158 6.96 -1.35 4.16
C ARG A 158 7.69 -2.68 4.25
N THR A 159 8.74 -2.71 5.05
CA THR A 159 9.47 -3.94 5.35
C THR A 159 8.94 -4.56 6.64
N VAL A 160 8.46 -5.80 6.56
CA VAL A 160 8.00 -6.59 7.70
C VAL A 160 9.01 -7.71 7.97
N GLN A 161 9.33 -7.97 9.23
CA GLN A 161 10.12 -9.14 9.61
C GLN A 161 9.20 -10.35 9.73
N VAL A 162 9.54 -11.43 9.02
CA VAL A 162 8.81 -12.69 9.06
C VAL A 162 9.75 -13.77 9.59
N TRP A 163 9.29 -14.53 10.57
CA TRP A 163 10.02 -15.68 11.10
C TRP A 163 9.87 -16.87 10.17
N ASP A 164 10.99 -17.40 9.67
CA ASP A 164 11.02 -18.68 8.97
C ASP A 164 11.18 -19.82 9.98
N LYS A 165 10.23 -20.76 10.01
CA LYS A 165 10.26 -21.91 10.91
C LYS A 165 11.38 -22.90 10.57
N TYR A 166 11.71 -23.05 9.28
CA TYR A 166 12.72 -23.99 8.81
C TYR A 166 14.12 -23.46 9.12
N LEU A 167 14.40 -22.21 8.74
CA LEU A 167 15.69 -21.57 8.98
C LEU A 167 15.87 -21.06 10.41
N ARG A 168 14.79 -21.00 11.20
CA ARG A 168 14.75 -20.42 12.56
C ARG A 168 15.39 -19.03 12.61
N LYS A 169 15.05 -18.19 11.63
CA LYS A 169 15.60 -16.84 11.47
C LYS A 169 14.52 -15.88 10.96
N ASN A 170 14.59 -14.62 11.42
CA ASN A 170 13.78 -13.53 10.86
C ASN A 170 14.39 -13.04 9.54
N TYR A 171 13.57 -12.97 8.49
CA TYR A 171 13.93 -12.33 7.22
C TYR A 171 13.04 -11.11 6.96
N LYS A 172 13.58 -10.14 6.22
CA LYS A 172 12.84 -8.95 5.80
C LYS A 172 12.03 -9.31 4.56
N ARG A 173 10.73 -9.01 4.59
CA ARG A 173 9.81 -9.15 3.46
C ARG A 173 9.16 -7.81 3.19
N GLU A 174 9.09 -7.42 1.92
CA GLU A 174 8.34 -6.24 1.52
C GLU A 174 6.84 -6.56 1.47
N ALA A 175 6.04 -5.71 2.12
CA ALA A 175 4.59 -5.72 2.07
C ALA A 175 4.09 -4.40 1.47
N CYS A 176 3.07 -4.51 0.62
CA CYS A 176 2.42 -3.33 0.04
C CYS A 176 1.05 -3.14 0.68
N ASP A 177 0.78 -1.95 1.18
CA ASP A 177 -0.52 -1.54 1.69
C ASP A 177 -1.17 -0.50 0.77
N LEU A 178 -2.51 -0.47 0.77
CA LEU A 178 -3.30 0.59 0.14
C LEU A 178 -3.76 1.58 1.21
N VAL A 179 -3.43 2.85 1.01
CA VAL A 179 -3.69 3.94 1.97
C VAL A 179 -4.54 5.01 1.30
N HIS A 180 -5.55 5.51 2.02
CA HIS A 180 -6.40 6.60 1.59
C HIS A 180 -5.73 7.95 1.85
N ASP A 181 -5.60 8.76 0.80
CA ASP A 181 -5.16 10.16 0.86
C ASP A 181 -6.34 11.06 0.50
N PRO A 182 -6.91 11.82 1.44
CA PRO A 182 -8.09 12.65 1.16
C PRO A 182 -7.81 13.84 0.24
N LYS A 183 -6.56 14.35 0.22
CA LYS A 183 -6.16 15.57 -0.49
C LYS A 183 -5.35 15.30 -1.77
N ASP A 184 -4.92 14.06 -2.00
CA ASP A 184 -4.10 13.66 -3.17
C ASP A 184 -2.81 14.52 -3.29
N ILE A 185 -2.15 14.75 -2.15
CA ILE A 185 -0.94 15.61 -2.02
C ILE A 185 0.37 14.82 -1.97
N LEU A 186 0.30 13.49 -1.84
CA LEU A 186 1.49 12.66 -1.70
C LEU A 186 2.24 12.49 -3.03
N ASN A 187 3.57 12.48 -2.92
CA ASN A 187 4.51 12.19 -3.99
C ASN A 187 5.11 10.79 -3.82
N GLU A 188 5.61 10.22 -4.91
CA GLU A 188 6.40 8.98 -4.83
C GLU A 188 7.69 9.25 -4.07
N GLY A 189 8.03 8.37 -3.13
CA GLY A 189 9.21 8.51 -2.29
C GLY A 189 8.97 9.10 -0.91
N ASP A 190 7.82 9.74 -0.66
CA ASP A 190 7.48 10.27 0.67
C ASP A 190 7.49 9.16 1.73
N VAL A 191 7.95 9.49 2.94
CA VAL A 191 7.82 8.62 4.12
C VAL A 191 6.65 9.13 4.94
N ILE A 192 5.68 8.25 5.20
CA ILE A 192 4.41 8.61 5.83
C ILE A 192 4.11 7.71 7.03
N THR A 193 3.34 8.24 7.98
CA THR A 193 2.62 7.45 8.98
C THR A 193 1.17 7.24 8.53
N TYR A 194 0.69 6.03 8.69
CA TYR A 194 -0.68 5.66 8.34
C TYR A 194 -1.26 4.68 9.35
N GLY A 195 -2.58 4.64 9.47
CA GLY A 195 -3.26 3.81 10.47
C GLY A 195 -4.65 3.40 10.02
N PRO A 196 -5.40 2.65 10.85
CA PRO A 196 -6.79 2.30 10.57
C PRO A 196 -7.66 3.54 10.42
N PHE A 197 -8.79 3.37 9.74
CA PHE A 197 -9.78 4.44 9.58
C PHE A 197 -10.41 4.81 10.92
N PRO A 198 -10.65 6.11 11.18
CA PRO A 198 -11.46 6.55 12.31
C PRO A 198 -12.93 6.13 12.14
N PRO A 199 -13.69 6.01 13.24
CA PRO A 199 -15.06 5.48 13.23
C PRO A 199 -15.99 6.27 12.30
N SER A 200 -15.91 7.62 12.26
CA SER A 200 -16.77 8.42 11.38
C SER A 200 -16.57 8.08 9.89
N LEU A 201 -15.32 7.92 9.47
CA LEU A 201 -14.99 7.57 8.08
C LEU A 201 -15.30 6.11 7.79
N LEU A 202 -15.24 5.23 8.79
CA LEU A 202 -15.69 3.85 8.63
C LEU A 202 -17.19 3.80 8.35
N GLU A 203 -18.03 4.49 9.13
CA GLU A 203 -19.48 4.55 8.93
C GLU A 203 -19.85 5.00 7.51
N VAL A 204 -19.22 6.08 7.02
CA VAL A 204 -19.44 6.57 5.64
C VAL A 204 -19.05 5.52 4.60
N ARG A 205 -18.01 4.73 4.86
CA ARG A 205 -17.57 3.67 3.94
C ARG A 205 -18.44 2.43 4.02
N GLU A 206 -18.98 2.10 5.19
CA GLU A 206 -19.93 1.02 5.39
C GLU A 206 -21.24 1.31 4.66
N GLN A 207 -21.76 2.53 4.78
CA GLN A 207 -22.94 3.00 4.05
C GLN A 207 -22.74 2.91 2.52
N ARG A 208 -21.52 3.18 2.03
CA ARG A 208 -21.16 3.04 0.60
C ARG A 208 -20.91 1.59 0.18
N GLY A 209 -20.99 0.61 1.07
CA GLY A 209 -20.66 -0.79 0.81
C GLY A 209 -19.17 -1.03 0.53
N GLN A 210 -18.30 -0.10 0.93
CA GLN A 210 -16.86 -0.12 0.68
C GLN A 210 -16.06 -0.88 1.75
N VAL A 211 -16.69 -1.42 2.79
CA VAL A 211 -16.05 -2.25 3.83
C VAL A 211 -16.33 -3.75 3.60
N GLY A 212 -15.30 -4.62 3.68
CA GLY A 212 -15.49 -6.09 3.62
C GLY A 212 -14.87 -6.88 2.46
N GLY A 213 -13.87 -6.37 1.74
CA GLY A 213 -13.18 -7.12 0.67
C GLY A 213 -11.68 -7.27 0.89
N GLN A 214 -11.08 -8.34 0.36
CA GLN A 214 -9.64 -8.63 0.44
C GLN A 214 -8.76 -7.52 -0.16
N SER A 215 -9.25 -6.85 -1.21
CA SER A 215 -8.50 -5.84 -1.98
C SER A 215 -8.96 -4.40 -1.75
N ARG A 216 -9.47 -4.10 -0.55
CA ARG A 216 -9.98 -2.76 -0.21
C ARG A 216 -8.96 -1.95 0.61
N VAL A 217 -9.04 -0.63 0.49
CA VAL A 217 -8.19 0.31 1.25
C VAL A 217 -8.53 0.18 2.74
N LYS A 218 -7.53 -0.18 3.56
CA LYS A 218 -7.71 -0.44 5.01
C LYS A 218 -7.14 0.65 5.91
N TYR A 219 -6.31 1.52 5.34
CA TYR A 219 -5.62 2.54 6.10
C TYR A 219 -5.89 3.94 5.57
N VAL A 220 -5.70 4.93 6.44
CA VAL A 220 -5.76 6.37 6.17
C VAL A 220 -4.40 6.98 6.47
N LEU A 221 -4.01 7.96 5.66
CA LEU A 221 -2.86 8.82 5.91
C LEU A 221 -3.05 9.59 7.23
N ARG A 222 -2.03 9.60 8.09
CA ARG A 222 -2.00 10.45 9.29
C ARG A 222 -1.11 11.66 9.10
N ASP A 223 0.18 11.39 8.89
CA ASP A 223 1.19 12.44 8.81
C ASP A 223 2.29 12.10 7.79
N VAL A 224 2.95 13.13 7.27
CA VAL A 224 4.07 13.03 6.34
C VAL A 224 5.36 13.30 7.12
N LEU A 225 6.10 12.24 7.43
CA LEU A 225 7.35 12.34 8.21
C LEU A 225 8.47 12.98 7.40
N THR A 226 8.61 12.59 6.13
CA THR A 226 9.71 13.06 5.29
C THR A 226 9.18 13.29 3.87
N PRO A 227 8.92 14.55 3.49
CA PRO A 227 8.50 14.86 2.14
C PRO A 227 9.66 14.68 1.16
N PHE A 228 9.39 14.06 0.02
CA PHE A 228 10.31 13.91 -1.10
C PHE A 228 10.07 15.01 -2.15
N GLY A 229 11.15 15.72 -2.51
CA GLY A 229 11.10 16.82 -3.47
C GLY A 229 10.47 18.08 -2.87
N THR A 230 9.26 18.44 -3.31
CA THR A 230 8.57 19.64 -2.85
C THR A 230 8.02 19.48 -1.42
N PRO A 231 8.08 20.53 -0.57
CA PRO A 231 7.50 20.50 0.77
C PRO A 231 5.97 20.39 0.69
N VAL A 232 5.34 19.82 1.73
CA VAL A 232 3.91 19.48 1.74
C VAL A 232 3.01 20.69 1.44
N GLU A 233 3.38 21.87 1.94
CA GLU A 233 2.61 23.12 1.80
C GLU A 233 2.49 23.62 0.35
N GLN A 234 3.50 23.35 -0.48
CA GLN A 234 3.53 23.82 -1.87
C GLN A 234 2.84 22.86 -2.84
N ARG A 235 2.31 21.73 -2.35
CA ARG A 235 1.77 20.68 -3.20
C ARG A 235 0.31 20.95 -3.54
N THR A 236 -0.01 20.78 -4.80
CA THR A 236 -1.37 20.84 -5.32
C THR A 236 -1.98 19.45 -5.40
N SER A 237 -3.30 19.36 -5.24
CA SER A 237 -4.03 18.09 -5.38
C SER A 237 -3.87 17.56 -6.79
N ARG A 238 -3.43 16.30 -6.92
CA ARG A 238 -3.23 15.69 -8.23
C ARG A 238 -4.54 15.22 -8.86
N VAL A 239 -4.72 15.52 -10.14
CA VAL A 239 -5.82 14.94 -10.94
C VAL A 239 -5.38 13.59 -11.50
N VAL A 240 -6.00 12.52 -10.99
CA VAL A 240 -5.75 11.16 -11.47
C VAL A 240 -6.13 11.04 -12.95
N GLY A 241 -5.18 10.57 -13.76
CA GLY A 241 -5.36 10.36 -15.19
C GLY A 241 -5.04 11.56 -16.07
N SER A 242 -4.62 12.70 -15.50
CA SER A 242 -3.99 13.77 -16.28
C SER A 242 -2.79 13.21 -17.07
N PRO A 243 -2.51 13.65 -18.31
CA PRO A 243 -1.33 13.21 -19.06
C PRO A 243 -0.03 13.39 -18.26
N GLU A 244 0.06 14.43 -17.44
CA GLU A 244 1.19 14.71 -16.55
C GLU A 244 1.28 13.74 -15.36
N GLY A 245 0.13 13.21 -14.90
CA GLY A 245 0.04 12.25 -13.80
C GLY A 245 -0.05 10.79 -14.24
N ARG A 246 -0.08 10.54 -15.56
CA ARG A 246 -0.14 9.18 -16.10
C ARG A 246 1.22 8.55 -15.88
N TRP A 247 1.28 7.56 -14.98
CA TRP A 247 2.48 6.77 -14.74
C TRP A 247 3.05 6.29 -16.09
N VAL A 248 4.15 6.93 -16.51
CA VAL A 248 4.93 6.55 -17.68
C VAL A 248 5.70 5.34 -17.22
N GLY A 249 5.17 4.16 -17.49
CA GLY A 249 5.81 2.95 -17.00
C GLY A 249 7.27 2.89 -17.41
N GLY A 250 8.11 2.29 -16.56
CA GLY A 250 9.48 1.96 -16.97
C GLY A 250 9.45 1.20 -18.31
N PRO A 251 10.51 1.30 -19.14
CA PRO A 251 10.49 0.91 -20.55
C PRO A 251 9.96 -0.53 -20.80
N GLY A 252 10.14 -1.46 -19.85
CA GLY A 252 9.62 -2.83 -19.96
C GLY A 252 8.12 -3.04 -19.61
N GLN A 253 7.47 -2.13 -18.87
CA GLN A 253 6.06 -2.30 -18.45
C GLN A 253 5.04 -1.75 -19.46
N VAL A 254 5.43 -0.76 -20.26
CA VAL A 254 4.57 -0.20 -21.33
C VAL A 254 4.28 -1.25 -22.41
N GLN A 255 5.25 -2.10 -22.74
CA GLN A 255 5.11 -3.19 -23.72
C GLN A 255 4.01 -4.19 -23.35
N LYS A 256 3.82 -4.47 -22.06
CA LYS A 256 2.83 -5.45 -21.58
C LYS A 256 1.39 -5.00 -21.78
N VAL A 257 1.13 -3.69 -21.77
CA VAL A 257 -0.21 -3.13 -22.02
C VAL A 257 -0.59 -3.25 -23.49
N VAL A 258 0.34 -2.95 -24.40
CA VAL A 258 0.13 -3.09 -25.86
C VAL A 258 -0.11 -4.55 -26.25
N MET A 259 0.61 -5.50 -25.66
CA MET A 259 0.40 -6.93 -25.93
C MET A 259 -0.96 -7.46 -25.47
N ARG A 260 -1.55 -6.92 -24.40
CA ARG A 260 -2.90 -7.30 -23.96
C ARG A 260 -4.00 -6.77 -24.88
N ALA A 261 -3.79 -5.60 -25.50
CA ALA A 261 -4.74 -5.05 -26.47
C ALA A 261 -4.80 -5.88 -27.76
N ARG A 262 -3.67 -6.46 -28.20
CA ARG A 262 -3.61 -7.30 -29.42
C ARG A 262 -4.13 -8.73 -29.25
N GLY A 263 -4.38 -9.20 -28.02
CA GLY A 263 -4.74 -10.60 -27.74
C GLY A 263 -6.23 -10.96 -27.85
N LYS A 264 -7.13 -10.03 -28.23
CA LYS A 264 -8.59 -10.30 -28.30
C LYS A 264 -9.16 -10.54 -29.70
N ALA A 265 -8.35 -10.51 -30.75
CA ALA A 265 -8.73 -11.06 -32.04
C ALA A 265 -8.21 -12.50 -32.11
N LYS A 266 -8.99 -13.47 -31.60
CA LYS A 266 -8.79 -14.86 -32.04
C LYS A 266 -9.29 -14.91 -33.48
N PRO A 267 -8.46 -15.09 -34.51
CA PRO A 267 -8.98 -15.52 -35.79
C PRO A 267 -9.75 -16.82 -35.52
N LYS A 268 -10.99 -16.92 -36.00
CA LYS A 268 -11.69 -18.19 -36.07
C LYS A 268 -10.86 -19.07 -37.00
N VAL A 269 -9.88 -19.77 -36.44
CA VAL A 269 -9.24 -20.90 -37.11
C VAL A 269 -10.34 -21.94 -37.18
N GLN A 270 -11.02 -21.95 -38.34
CA GLN A 270 -11.99 -22.95 -38.71
C GLN A 270 -11.20 -24.26 -38.82
N MET A 271 -11.10 -24.98 -37.70
CA MET A 271 -10.52 -26.31 -37.70
C MET A 271 -11.39 -27.16 -38.64
N PRO A 272 -10.82 -27.77 -39.69
CA PRO A 272 -11.59 -28.64 -40.56
C PRO A 272 -12.18 -29.75 -39.70
N LEU A 273 -13.51 -29.82 -39.75
CA LEU A 273 -14.33 -30.84 -39.12
C LEU A 273 -13.96 -32.16 -39.78
N PHE A 274 -13.03 -32.91 -39.19
CA PHE A 274 -12.81 -34.29 -39.57
C PHE A 274 -14.08 -35.08 -39.23
N LYS A 275 -14.89 -35.36 -40.26
CA LYS A 275 -15.93 -36.38 -40.23
C LYS A 275 -15.26 -37.70 -39.83
N LYS A 276 -15.50 -38.12 -38.58
CA LYS A 276 -15.20 -39.47 -38.14
C LYS A 276 -16.44 -40.31 -38.44
N ASP A 277 -16.55 -40.72 -39.69
CA ASP A 277 -17.39 -41.84 -40.06
C ASP A 277 -16.71 -43.10 -39.51
N GLY A 278 -17.40 -43.83 -38.63
CA GLY A 278 -16.80 -45.02 -38.02
C GLY A 278 -17.58 -45.49 -36.80
N ALA A 279 -18.58 -46.31 -37.09
CA ALA A 279 -19.34 -47.14 -36.18
C ALA A 279 -18.47 -47.83 -35.10
N MET A 280 -19.05 -48.07 -33.93
CA MET A 280 -19.24 -49.42 -33.40
C MET A 280 -20.00 -49.38 -32.06
N HIS A 281 -20.89 -50.37 -31.95
CA HIS A 281 -21.80 -50.80 -30.90
C HIS A 281 -21.42 -50.56 -29.42
N GLY A 282 -22.45 -50.37 -28.60
CA GLY A 282 -22.33 -50.56 -27.15
C GLY A 282 -23.50 -50.02 -26.34
N ALA A 283 -24.66 -50.65 -26.43
CA ALA A 283 -25.80 -50.42 -25.54
C ALA A 283 -25.43 -50.70 -24.07
N LYS A 284 -25.84 -49.81 -23.15
CA LYS A 284 -26.46 -50.19 -21.85
C LYS A 284 -27.46 -49.11 -21.40
N PRO A 285 -28.74 -49.45 -21.20
CA PRO A 285 -29.72 -48.56 -20.58
C PRO A 285 -29.56 -48.60 -19.06
N GLY A 286 -29.34 -47.43 -18.46
CA GLY A 286 -29.16 -47.27 -17.02
C GLY A 286 -30.16 -46.28 -16.44
N LEU A 287 -31.23 -46.87 -15.90
CA LEU A 287 -32.24 -46.37 -14.96
C LEU A 287 -32.29 -44.86 -14.66
N GLY A 288 -33.47 -44.32 -14.90
CA GLY A 288 -33.84 -42.97 -14.53
C GLY A 288 -33.90 -42.71 -13.02
N VAL A 289 -33.88 -41.43 -12.70
CA VAL A 289 -34.48 -40.92 -11.47
C VAL A 289 -35.25 -39.67 -11.86
N VAL A 290 -36.57 -39.84 -11.92
CA VAL A 290 -37.56 -38.76 -11.87
C VAL A 290 -37.37 -38.04 -10.53
N ARG A 291 -37.08 -36.74 -10.55
CA ARG A 291 -37.27 -35.88 -9.38
C ARG A 291 -38.34 -34.86 -9.69
N GLU A 292 -39.51 -35.30 -9.26
CA GLU A 292 -40.77 -34.62 -9.11
C GLU A 292 -40.62 -33.28 -8.37
N ALA A 293 -41.34 -32.29 -8.88
CA ALA A 293 -41.53 -31.00 -8.28
C ALA A 293 -42.28 -31.13 -6.95
N ARG A 294 -41.83 -30.40 -5.92
CA ARG A 294 -42.68 -30.06 -4.79
C ARG A 294 -42.69 -28.55 -4.59
N ARG A 295 -43.73 -27.95 -5.17
CA ARG A 295 -44.40 -26.78 -4.59
C ARG A 295 -45.09 -27.25 -3.33
N GLU A 296 -44.93 -26.54 -2.23
CA GLU A 296 -46.04 -26.23 -1.33
C GLU A 296 -45.66 -25.11 -0.37
N ALA A 297 -46.68 -24.34 -0.03
CA ALA A 297 -46.67 -23.07 0.66
C ALA A 297 -46.77 -23.25 2.19
N ALA A 298 -46.25 -22.27 2.92
CA ALA A 298 -46.86 -21.59 4.07
C ALA A 298 -45.84 -20.59 4.64
#